data_AF-A0A2D7M386-F1
#
_entry.id   AF-A0A2D7M386-F1
#
_cell.length_a   1.000
_cell.length_b   1.000
_cell.length_c   1.000
_cell.angle_alpha   90.00
_cell.angle_beta   90.00
_cell.angle_gamma   90.00
#
_symmetry.space_group_name_H-M   'P 1'
#
loop_
_entity.id
_entity.type
_entity.pdbx_description
1 polymer ?
#
loop_
_entity_poly.entity_id
_entity_poly.type
_entity_poly.pdbx_seq_one_letter_code
_entity_poly.pdbx_strand_id
1 'polypeptide(L)'
;TWDQLNIDDKVGAGPVVTQPMNDGDGIADKGYFNIGVRPVAEDIGRAAVGENTWADSLAAGNDFMLPDSQIESVDFSDPDRNIGAFKTPTLRNVELNGPFFHNGSQATLKQVVEFYTRGGDFTHLEPEFVHKYVNPIGKLRGKEPRQEAVVEFMKALTDERVRWEMAPFDHPELFLPSGAALDTNGEAVQGLLGLNESDDSLLVIPAVGAGGRAAIGAPPVKGFLEDTAGSGNGAGTLNMSLDTPITTICFESGSDVIVTWEAASYVTHVSLEIDHGGLMGVETHVFAAGETSFADPSFRAGVTSYLITPFTLGSELKSSACYIRRGAEAGTLAQFLRGDVNNDGFIDLSDAIGSLDAIFFGFEANCEDAADWNDDGRHDITDPIGALGYIFSSGAAPAAPFPVCGSDPGFDQLDCTGVTNCP
;
A
#
# COMPACT_ATOMS: atom_id res chain seq x y z
N THR A 1 17.79 -13.81 -9.80
CA THR A 1 16.99 -12.57 -9.65
C THR A 1 15.53 -12.95 -9.51
N TRP A 2 14.66 -12.03 -9.06
CA TRP A 2 13.20 -12.28 -9.04
C TRP A 2 12.68 -12.70 -10.43
N ASP A 3 13.27 -12.19 -11.51
CA ASP A 3 12.92 -12.57 -12.89
C ASP A 3 13.25 -14.03 -13.24
N GLN A 4 14.23 -14.65 -12.57
CA GLN A 4 14.58 -16.06 -12.79
C GLN A 4 13.65 -17.04 -12.07
N LEU A 5 12.87 -16.58 -11.09
CA LEU A 5 11.79 -17.35 -10.45
C LEU A 5 10.59 -17.55 -11.39
N ASN A 6 10.44 -16.70 -12.42
CA ASN A 6 9.31 -16.73 -13.36
C ASN A 6 9.47 -17.72 -14.53
N ILE A 7 10.64 -18.30 -14.73
CA ILE A 7 10.96 -19.16 -15.90
C ILE A 7 11.13 -20.64 -15.49
N ASP A 8 11.10 -20.94 -14.18
CA ASP A 8 11.22 -22.32 -13.68
C ASP A 8 9.84 -23.00 -13.68
N ASP A 9 9.50 -23.59 -14.84
CA ASP A 9 8.28 -24.34 -15.13
C ASP A 9 8.04 -25.58 -14.23
N LYS A 10 8.97 -25.89 -13.32
CA LYS A 10 8.90 -27.03 -12.40
C LYS A 10 8.50 -26.66 -10.97
N VAL A 11 8.25 -25.38 -10.68
CA VAL A 11 7.67 -24.91 -9.40
C VAL A 11 6.32 -24.18 -9.58
N GLY A 12 5.83 -24.11 -10.83
CA GLY A 12 4.70 -23.27 -11.24
C GLY A 12 5.19 -21.99 -11.92
N ALA A 13 4.36 -21.44 -12.82
CA ALA A 13 4.66 -20.21 -13.55
C ALA A 13 4.66 -19.00 -12.61
N GLY A 14 5.83 -18.54 -12.15
CA GLY A 14 6.01 -17.34 -11.33
C GLY A 14 5.21 -17.32 -10.02
N PRO A 15 5.49 -16.37 -9.09
CA PRO A 15 4.68 -16.24 -7.89
C PRO A 15 3.29 -15.70 -8.22
N VAL A 16 3.11 -15.06 -9.38
CA VAL A 16 1.93 -14.31 -9.78
C VAL A 16 1.46 -14.77 -11.16
N VAL A 17 0.21 -15.23 -11.27
CA VAL A 17 -0.44 -15.57 -12.54
C VAL A 17 -1.72 -14.78 -12.74
N THR A 18 -2.11 -14.58 -14.00
CA THR A 18 -3.47 -14.20 -14.32
C THR A 18 -4.40 -15.39 -14.07
N GLN A 19 -5.45 -15.18 -13.29
CA GLN A 19 -6.53 -16.13 -13.08
C GLN A 19 -7.84 -15.52 -13.58
N PRO A 20 -8.62 -16.25 -14.39
CA PRO A 20 -9.95 -15.82 -14.76
C PRO A 20 -10.84 -15.76 -13.50
N MET A 21 -11.40 -14.58 -13.24
CA MET A 21 -12.38 -14.28 -12.20
C MET A 21 -13.73 -13.93 -12.85
N ASN A 22 -14.78 -13.80 -12.05
CA ASN A 22 -16.13 -13.55 -12.55
C ASN A 22 -16.28 -12.24 -13.35
N ASP A 23 -15.40 -11.24 -13.11
CA ASP A 23 -15.42 -9.92 -13.75
C ASP A 23 -14.11 -9.58 -14.53
N GLY A 24 -13.38 -10.61 -15.01
CA GLY A 24 -12.17 -10.44 -15.82
C GLY A 24 -10.97 -11.26 -15.34
N ASP A 25 -9.78 -10.99 -15.87
CA ASP A 25 -8.55 -11.63 -15.41
C ASP A 25 -8.00 -10.93 -14.16
N GLY A 26 -8.01 -11.63 -13.02
CA GLY A 26 -7.41 -11.17 -11.77
C GLY A 26 -5.98 -11.67 -11.61
N ILE A 27 -5.21 -11.04 -10.72
CA ILE A 27 -3.84 -11.43 -10.38
C ILE A 27 -3.90 -12.36 -9.16
N ALA A 28 -3.34 -13.57 -9.26
CA ALA A 28 -3.39 -14.58 -8.20
C ALA A 28 -2.02 -15.22 -7.95
N ASP A 29 -1.68 -15.46 -6.68
CA ASP A 29 -0.41 -16.08 -6.34
C ASP A 29 -0.44 -17.61 -6.57
N LYS A 30 0.55 -18.13 -7.29
CA LYS A 30 0.80 -19.57 -7.45
C LYS A 30 2.22 -19.92 -7.05
N GLY A 31 2.40 -20.98 -6.27
CA GLY A 31 3.72 -21.51 -5.93
C GLY A 31 3.87 -21.91 -4.47
N TYR A 32 4.97 -22.61 -4.21
CA TYR A 32 5.41 -23.00 -2.87
C TYR A 32 6.88 -22.63 -2.72
N PHE A 33 7.23 -21.91 -1.66
CA PHE A 33 8.57 -21.37 -1.48
C PHE A 33 9.06 -21.54 -0.03
N ASN A 34 10.35 -21.85 0.11
CA ASN A 34 11.06 -21.76 1.38
C ASN A 34 11.72 -20.38 1.47
N ILE A 35 11.15 -19.52 2.31
CA ILE A 35 11.64 -18.15 2.52
C ILE A 35 12.63 -18.03 3.69
N GLY A 36 12.98 -19.13 4.36
CA GLY A 36 13.90 -19.14 5.49
C GLY A 36 13.31 -18.59 6.79
N VAL A 37 12.08 -18.98 7.12
CA VAL A 37 11.47 -18.65 8.43
C VAL A 37 12.09 -19.50 9.56
N ARG A 38 12.43 -20.76 9.25
CA ARG A 38 13.03 -21.73 10.18
C ARG A 38 14.03 -22.62 9.42
N PRO A 39 15.00 -23.23 10.13
CA PRO A 39 15.86 -24.26 9.53
C PRO A 39 15.01 -25.42 9.02
N VAL A 40 15.34 -25.94 7.84
CA VAL A 40 14.59 -27.03 7.19
C VAL A 40 14.48 -28.30 8.04
N ALA A 41 15.42 -28.54 8.95
CA ALA A 41 15.35 -29.65 9.90
C ALA A 41 14.16 -29.53 10.86
N GLU A 42 13.83 -28.31 11.31
CA GLU A 42 12.70 -28.05 12.22
C GLU A 42 11.39 -27.83 11.47
N ASP A 43 11.46 -27.53 10.17
CA ASP A 43 10.35 -27.05 9.37
C ASP A 43 10.46 -27.53 7.92
N ILE A 44 10.04 -28.77 7.69
CA ILE A 44 10.16 -29.47 6.41
C ILE A 44 9.10 -29.05 5.38
N GLY A 45 8.08 -28.27 5.77
CA GLY A 45 7.03 -27.77 4.88
C GLY A 45 6.36 -28.87 4.05
N ARG A 46 6.28 -28.67 2.73
CA ARG A 46 5.69 -29.63 1.78
C ARG A 46 6.42 -30.96 1.63
N ALA A 47 7.70 -31.05 1.99
CA ALA A 47 8.41 -32.33 1.94
C ALA A 47 7.78 -33.38 2.88
N ALA A 48 6.91 -32.95 3.80
CA ALA A 48 6.10 -33.81 4.66
C ALA A 48 4.87 -34.45 3.99
N VAL A 49 4.64 -34.29 2.68
CA VAL A 49 3.41 -34.77 2.00
C VAL A 49 3.75 -35.98 1.11
N GLY A 50 3.53 -37.21 1.61
CA GLY A 50 3.84 -38.49 0.95
C GLY A 50 3.90 -39.67 1.94
N GLU A 51 4.39 -40.86 1.55
CA GLU A 51 4.45 -42.10 2.37
C GLU A 51 5.24 -41.98 3.70
N ASN A 52 5.85 -40.82 3.98
CA ASN A 52 6.63 -40.52 5.18
C ASN A 52 6.02 -39.36 5.99
N THR A 53 4.68 -39.25 6.06
CA THR A 53 4.07 -38.29 6.98
C THR A 53 4.12 -38.83 8.41
N TRP A 54 4.28 -37.95 9.41
CA TRP A 54 4.13 -38.34 10.83
C TRP A 54 2.74 -38.89 11.13
N ALA A 55 1.72 -38.46 10.37
CA ALA A 55 0.34 -38.93 10.50
C ALA A 55 0.17 -40.37 10.00
N ASP A 56 0.79 -40.74 8.86
CA ASP A 56 0.78 -42.11 8.34
C ASP A 56 1.63 -43.04 9.20
N SER A 57 2.79 -42.58 9.68
CA SER A 57 3.63 -43.33 10.63
C SER A 57 2.92 -43.54 11.98
N LEU A 58 2.19 -42.55 12.48
CA LEU A 58 1.36 -42.66 13.69
C LEU A 58 0.17 -43.60 13.47
N ALA A 59 -0.50 -43.51 12.32
CA ALA A 59 -1.59 -44.41 11.94
C ALA A 59 -1.13 -45.86 11.72
N ALA A 60 0.13 -46.06 11.34
CA ALA A 60 0.78 -47.37 11.19
C ALA A 60 1.36 -47.93 12.51
N GLY A 61 1.23 -47.21 13.63
CA GLY A 61 1.72 -47.65 14.94
C GLY A 61 3.25 -47.62 15.07
N ASN A 62 3.91 -46.71 14.35
CA ASN A 62 5.34 -46.47 14.44
C ASN A 62 5.65 -45.20 15.25
N ASP A 63 5.84 -45.39 16.55
CA ASP A 63 6.15 -44.37 17.56
C ASP A 63 7.56 -43.79 17.40
N PHE A 64 8.42 -44.44 16.59
CA PHE A 64 9.84 -44.11 16.43
C PHE A 64 10.07 -42.83 15.60
N MET A 65 9.03 -42.33 14.92
CA MET A 65 9.04 -41.05 14.19
C MET A 65 8.24 -39.93 14.89
N LEU A 66 7.81 -40.15 16.13
CA LEU A 66 7.53 -39.02 17.01
C LEU A 66 8.83 -38.22 17.13
N PRO A 67 8.79 -36.88 17.18
CA PRO A 67 9.98 -36.05 17.16
C PRO A 67 10.86 -36.34 18.39
N ASP A 68 11.76 -37.30 18.27
CA ASP A 68 12.97 -37.40 19.08
C ASP A 68 14.05 -36.55 18.41
N SER A 69 14.96 -36.08 19.26
CA SER A 69 16.15 -35.26 19.05
C SER A 69 17.14 -35.71 17.97
N GLN A 70 16.82 -36.73 17.16
CA GLN A 70 17.64 -37.22 16.06
C GLN A 70 16.82 -37.28 14.77
N ILE A 71 16.57 -36.10 14.21
CA ILE A 71 16.16 -35.97 12.82
C ILE A 71 17.38 -36.39 11.98
N GLU A 72 17.32 -37.58 11.38
CA GLU A 72 18.34 -38.02 10.43
C GLU A 72 18.45 -36.99 9.30
N SER A 73 19.69 -36.67 8.91
CA SER A 73 19.99 -35.77 7.81
C SER A 73 19.33 -36.28 6.54
N VAL A 74 18.30 -35.57 6.06
CA VAL A 74 17.69 -35.84 4.76
C VAL A 74 18.79 -35.73 3.70
N ASP A 75 18.93 -36.75 2.85
CA ASP A 75 19.91 -36.77 1.76
C ASP A 75 19.54 -35.70 0.72
N PHE A 76 20.33 -34.61 0.67
CA PHE A 76 20.16 -33.46 -0.21
C PHE A 76 20.76 -33.64 -1.62
N SER A 77 20.97 -34.88 -2.08
CA SER A 77 21.63 -35.14 -3.37
C SER A 77 20.85 -34.64 -4.60
N ASP A 78 19.60 -34.22 -4.43
CA ASP A 78 18.84 -33.33 -5.33
C ASP A 78 18.15 -32.28 -4.43
N PRO A 79 18.22 -30.96 -4.69
CA PRO A 79 17.49 -29.99 -3.87
C PRO A 79 15.99 -30.23 -4.02
N ASP A 80 15.41 -31.04 -3.14
CA ASP A 80 13.97 -31.22 -3.08
C ASP A 80 13.34 -29.87 -2.75
N ARG A 81 12.80 -29.25 -3.80
CA ARG A 81 12.22 -27.90 -3.79
C ARG A 81 10.97 -27.81 -2.91
N ASN A 82 10.48 -28.95 -2.39
CA ASN A 82 9.39 -29.00 -1.41
C ASN A 82 9.87 -28.80 0.04
N ILE A 83 11.16 -28.97 0.32
CA ILE A 83 11.70 -28.85 1.68
C ILE A 83 11.57 -27.41 2.17
N GLY A 84 10.88 -27.25 3.30
CA GLY A 84 10.56 -25.96 3.92
C GLY A 84 9.65 -25.08 3.07
N ALA A 85 9.05 -25.62 2.00
CA ALA A 85 8.26 -24.84 1.07
C ALA A 85 6.80 -24.75 1.51
N PHE A 86 6.29 -23.52 1.61
CA PHE A 86 4.91 -23.22 1.95
C PHE A 86 4.21 -22.47 0.83
N LYS A 87 2.88 -22.61 0.75
CA LYS A 87 2.08 -21.91 -0.24
C LYS A 87 2.20 -20.40 -0.01
N THR A 88 2.41 -19.63 -1.06
CA THR A 88 2.33 -18.16 -0.97
C THR A 88 0.93 -17.73 -0.50
N PRO A 89 0.79 -17.02 0.63
CA PRO A 89 -0.50 -16.53 1.08
C PRO A 89 -0.96 -15.30 0.29
N THR A 90 -2.28 -15.12 0.17
CA THR A 90 -2.86 -13.87 -0.35
C THR A 90 -2.60 -12.70 0.61
N LEU A 91 -2.42 -11.49 0.07
CA LEU A 91 -2.25 -10.26 0.86
C LEU A 91 -3.57 -9.50 1.11
N ARG A 92 -4.70 -9.95 0.56
CA ARG A 92 -6.00 -9.34 0.85
C ARG A 92 -6.34 -9.46 2.33
N ASN A 93 -6.75 -8.37 2.97
CA ASN A 93 -7.01 -8.27 4.41
C ASN A 93 -5.82 -8.67 5.30
N VAL A 94 -4.58 -8.60 4.79
CA VAL A 94 -3.40 -9.07 5.54
C VAL A 94 -3.24 -8.37 6.89
N GLU A 95 -3.60 -7.09 6.98
CA GLU A 95 -3.61 -6.31 8.22
C GLU A 95 -4.38 -6.99 9.38
N LEU A 96 -5.46 -7.72 9.06
CA LEU A 96 -6.37 -8.32 10.05
C LEU A 96 -6.01 -9.77 10.42
N ASN A 97 -4.97 -10.35 9.80
CA ASN A 97 -4.64 -11.77 9.87
C ASN A 97 -3.30 -12.07 10.55
N GLY A 98 -2.89 -11.21 11.49
CA GLY A 98 -1.72 -11.48 12.34
C GLY A 98 -2.01 -12.57 13.40
N PRO A 99 -0.97 -13.17 14.01
CA PRO A 99 0.44 -13.02 13.69
C PRO A 99 0.80 -13.68 12.35
N PHE A 100 1.92 -13.26 11.76
CA PHE A 100 2.30 -13.55 10.37
C PHE A 100 3.27 -14.73 10.22
N PHE A 101 3.36 -15.21 8.98
CA PHE A 101 3.98 -16.48 8.58
C PHE A 101 3.25 -17.72 9.13
N HIS A 102 3.57 -18.90 8.58
CA HIS A 102 2.89 -20.15 8.93
C HIS A 102 3.12 -20.59 10.39
N ASN A 103 4.10 -20.00 11.07
CA ASN A 103 4.41 -20.26 12.48
C ASN A 103 4.08 -19.08 13.41
N GLY A 104 3.48 -17.99 12.90
CA GLY A 104 3.14 -16.82 13.71
C GLY A 104 4.34 -16.08 14.32
N SER A 105 5.54 -16.22 13.73
CA SER A 105 6.78 -15.68 14.31
C SER A 105 6.91 -14.16 14.25
N GLN A 106 6.14 -13.46 13.40
CA GLN A 106 6.13 -12.00 13.35
C GLN A 106 4.78 -11.47 13.79
N ALA A 107 4.77 -10.47 14.65
CA ALA A 107 3.55 -9.89 15.19
C ALA A 107 3.04 -8.69 14.38
N THR A 108 3.90 -8.03 13.59
CA THR A 108 3.54 -6.83 12.81
C THR A 108 3.91 -6.95 11.33
N LEU A 109 3.18 -6.23 10.47
CA LEU A 109 3.52 -6.12 9.04
C LEU A 109 4.92 -5.50 8.83
N LYS A 110 5.33 -4.58 9.71
CA LYS A 110 6.69 -3.99 9.67
C LYS A 110 7.76 -5.06 9.84
N GLN A 111 7.60 -5.97 10.80
CA GLN A 111 8.52 -7.09 11.00
C GLN A 111 8.58 -8.02 9.77
N VAL A 112 7.45 -8.24 9.09
CA VAL A 112 7.42 -8.98 7.82
C VAL A 112 8.22 -8.26 6.73
N VAL A 113 8.04 -6.94 6.57
CA VAL A 113 8.81 -6.14 5.59
C VAL A 113 10.30 -6.16 5.92
N GLU A 114 10.66 -6.04 7.20
CA GLU A 114 12.05 -6.12 7.65
C GLU A 114 12.66 -7.51 7.39
N PHE A 115 11.90 -8.59 7.55
CA PHE A 115 12.31 -9.96 7.25
C PHE A 115 12.73 -10.11 5.79
N TYR A 116 11.91 -9.67 4.85
CA TYR A 116 12.26 -9.70 3.44
C TYR A 116 13.38 -8.70 3.09
N THR A 117 13.42 -7.54 3.77
CA THR A 117 14.48 -6.54 3.56
C THR A 117 15.87 -7.09 3.86
N ARG A 118 16.01 -7.91 4.91
CA ARG A 118 17.28 -8.58 5.26
C ARG A 118 17.52 -9.91 4.52
N GLY A 119 16.52 -10.41 3.78
CA GLY A 119 16.61 -11.64 3.00
C GLY A 119 16.36 -12.92 3.80
N GLY A 120 15.48 -12.86 4.81
CA GLY A 120 15.18 -13.97 5.71
C GLY A 120 16.00 -13.94 7.01
N ASP A 121 15.61 -14.77 7.98
CA ASP A 121 16.34 -14.90 9.26
C ASP A 121 17.60 -15.74 9.12
N PHE A 122 17.59 -16.67 8.16
CA PHE A 122 18.73 -17.46 7.76
C PHE A 122 19.19 -16.92 6.40
N THR A 123 20.37 -16.32 6.33
CA THR A 123 20.77 -15.58 5.11
C THR A 123 21.15 -16.52 3.97
N HIS A 124 21.21 -16.01 2.74
CA HIS A 124 21.74 -16.71 1.55
C HIS A 124 23.17 -17.29 1.70
N LEU A 125 23.89 -16.94 2.79
CA LEU A 125 25.20 -17.51 3.13
C LEU A 125 25.10 -18.94 3.70
N GLU A 126 23.91 -19.36 4.10
CA GLU A 126 23.60 -20.69 4.61
C GLU A 126 22.59 -21.37 3.65
N PRO A 127 23.02 -21.76 2.43
CA PRO A 127 22.13 -22.23 1.36
C PRO A 127 21.40 -23.55 1.68
N GLU A 128 21.80 -24.21 2.76
CA GLU A 128 21.19 -25.43 3.31
C GLU A 128 19.83 -25.14 3.97
N PHE A 129 19.61 -23.90 4.44
CA PHE A 129 18.43 -23.53 5.23
C PHE A 129 17.45 -22.62 4.49
N VAL A 130 17.85 -22.01 3.37
CA VAL A 130 17.03 -21.05 2.61
C VAL A 130 17.11 -21.29 1.11
N HIS A 131 15.99 -21.10 0.41
CA HIS A 131 15.99 -21.22 -1.04
C HIS A 131 16.94 -20.20 -1.67
N LYS A 132 17.83 -20.67 -2.56
CA LYS A 132 18.89 -19.89 -3.24
C LYS A 132 18.47 -18.60 -3.98
N TYR A 133 17.17 -18.35 -4.11
CA TYR A 133 16.63 -17.16 -4.77
C TYR A 133 16.09 -16.11 -3.80
N VAL A 134 16.01 -16.41 -2.50
CA VAL A 134 15.69 -15.42 -1.46
C VAL A 134 16.89 -14.49 -1.35
N ASN A 135 16.69 -13.26 -1.81
CA ASN A 135 17.70 -12.21 -1.75
C ASN A 135 17.18 -11.05 -0.91
N PRO A 136 18.05 -10.38 -0.14
CA PRO A 136 17.69 -9.15 0.55
C PRO A 136 17.14 -8.11 -0.43
N ILE A 137 16.06 -7.42 -0.05
CA ILE A 137 15.53 -6.31 -0.85
C ILE A 137 16.39 -5.07 -0.58
N GLY A 138 17.48 -4.94 -1.35
CA GLY A 138 18.45 -3.86 -1.18
C GLY A 138 17.84 -2.45 -1.22
N LYS A 139 16.78 -2.25 -2.01
CA LYS A 139 16.05 -0.97 -2.11
C LYS A 139 15.30 -0.57 -0.83
N LEU A 140 15.13 -1.48 0.14
CA LEU A 140 14.46 -1.22 1.43
C LEU A 140 15.46 -1.18 2.60
N ARG A 141 16.70 -1.64 2.40
CA ARG A 141 17.68 -1.77 3.49
C ARG A 141 18.16 -0.40 3.96
N GLY A 142 17.97 -0.11 5.25
CA GLY A 142 18.33 1.18 5.85
C GLY A 142 17.43 2.34 5.42
N LYS A 143 16.27 2.06 4.79
CA LYS A 143 15.34 3.05 4.26
C LYS A 143 13.98 2.89 4.93
N GLU A 144 13.88 3.40 6.16
CA GLU A 144 12.68 3.26 7.00
C GLU A 144 11.39 3.78 6.36
N PRO A 145 11.37 4.97 5.72
CA PRO A 145 10.15 5.47 5.08
C PRO A 145 9.64 4.57 3.95
N ARG A 146 10.55 3.93 3.19
CA ARG A 146 10.14 3.00 2.12
C ARG A 146 9.52 1.74 2.69
N GLN A 147 10.05 1.22 3.80
CA GLN A 147 9.47 0.06 4.47
C GLN A 147 8.09 0.38 5.03
N GLU A 148 7.90 1.57 5.61
CA GLU A 148 6.58 2.03 6.08
C GLU A 148 5.60 2.20 4.93
N ALA A 149 6.02 2.75 3.79
CA ALA A 149 5.17 2.85 2.61
C ALA A 149 4.68 1.47 2.11
N VAL A 150 5.52 0.43 2.19
CA VAL A 150 5.10 -0.95 1.87
C VAL A 150 4.06 -1.45 2.88
N VAL A 151 4.24 -1.17 4.17
CA VAL A 151 3.26 -1.52 5.21
C VAL A 151 1.91 -0.84 4.94
N GLU A 152 1.92 0.46 4.63
CA GLU A 152 0.69 1.21 4.32
C GLU A 152 0.02 0.69 3.04
N PHE A 153 0.79 0.34 2.02
CA PHE A 153 0.27 -0.34 0.84
C PHE A 153 -0.41 -1.67 1.20
N MET A 154 0.20 -2.49 2.06
CA MET A 154 -0.40 -3.76 2.51
C MET A 154 -1.70 -3.53 3.29
N LYS A 155 -1.80 -2.47 4.10
CA LYS A 155 -3.04 -2.09 4.80
C LYS A 155 -4.14 -1.63 3.84
N ALA A 156 -3.78 -0.96 2.75
CA ALA A 156 -4.73 -0.57 1.71
C ALA A 156 -5.38 -1.76 0.99
N LEU A 157 -4.87 -2.98 1.16
CA LEU A 157 -5.47 -4.22 0.63
C LEU A 157 -6.58 -4.79 1.54
N THR A 158 -6.96 -4.08 2.61
CA THR A 158 -8.04 -4.46 3.51
C THR A 158 -9.39 -4.01 2.94
N ASP A 159 -10.32 -4.96 2.80
CA ASP A 159 -11.70 -4.69 2.44
C ASP A 159 -12.44 -4.10 3.65
N GLU A 160 -12.93 -2.87 3.52
CA GLU A 160 -13.64 -2.20 4.61
C GLU A 160 -14.89 -2.95 5.05
N ARG A 161 -15.52 -3.78 4.19
CA ARG A 161 -16.64 -4.62 4.62
C ARG A 161 -16.20 -5.72 5.58
N VAL A 162 -14.97 -6.21 5.47
CA VAL A 162 -14.40 -7.17 6.43
C VAL A 162 -14.02 -6.46 7.71
N ARG A 163 -13.35 -5.29 7.62
CA ARG A 163 -13.00 -4.47 8.78
C ARG A 163 -14.23 -4.11 9.62
N TRP A 164 -15.34 -3.82 8.97
CA TRP A 164 -16.58 -3.41 9.63
C TRP A 164 -17.64 -4.51 9.72
N GLU A 165 -17.33 -5.76 9.36
CA GLU A 165 -18.28 -6.89 9.35
C GLU A 165 -19.63 -6.54 8.67
N MET A 166 -19.56 -5.76 7.58
CA MET A 166 -20.72 -5.43 6.74
C MET A 166 -21.07 -6.61 5.83
N ALA A 167 -22.32 -6.67 5.35
CA ALA A 167 -22.75 -7.73 4.45
C ALA A 167 -21.78 -7.91 3.26
N PRO A 168 -21.34 -9.13 2.93
CA PRO A 168 -21.87 -10.43 3.38
C PRO A 168 -21.16 -11.04 4.61
N PHE A 169 -20.36 -10.26 5.34
CA PHE A 169 -19.60 -10.71 6.52
C PHE A 169 -20.35 -10.45 7.84
N ASP A 170 -21.65 -10.21 7.76
CA ASP A 170 -22.55 -10.11 8.90
C ASP A 170 -22.72 -11.47 9.59
N HIS A 171 -22.98 -11.48 10.89
CA HIS A 171 -23.06 -12.70 11.68
C HIS A 171 -24.07 -12.59 12.83
N PRO A 172 -24.66 -13.71 13.27
CA PRO A 172 -25.52 -13.74 14.45
C PRO A 172 -24.70 -13.55 15.74
N GLU A 173 -25.40 -13.35 16.85
CA GLU A 173 -24.77 -13.39 18.18
C GLU A 173 -24.17 -14.77 18.47
N LEU A 174 -23.03 -14.79 19.16
CA LEU A 174 -22.37 -16.01 19.59
C LEU A 174 -21.99 -15.95 21.06
N PHE A 175 -22.32 -17.01 21.79
CA PHE A 175 -21.94 -17.19 23.19
C PHE A 175 -20.76 -18.16 23.25
N LEU A 176 -19.60 -17.66 23.69
CA LEU A 176 -18.38 -18.45 23.82
C LEU A 176 -18.07 -18.69 25.30
N PRO A 177 -17.92 -19.95 25.76
CA PRO A 177 -17.43 -20.22 27.10
C PRO A 177 -15.97 -19.76 27.20
N SER A 178 -15.68 -18.90 28.18
CA SER A 178 -14.40 -18.25 28.42
C SER A 178 -13.97 -18.42 29.88
N GLY A 179 -13.81 -19.68 30.29
CA GLY A 179 -13.42 -20.05 31.66
C GLY A 179 -14.61 -20.14 32.61
N ALA A 180 -14.34 -20.23 33.91
CA ALA A 180 -15.36 -20.36 34.94
C ALA A 180 -15.90 -18.99 35.39
N ALA A 181 -17.20 -18.90 35.65
CA ALA A 181 -17.77 -17.78 36.38
C ALA A 181 -17.18 -17.75 37.80
N LEU A 182 -16.81 -16.55 38.27
CA LEU A 182 -16.17 -16.36 39.57
C LEU A 182 -17.09 -15.60 40.53
N ASP A 183 -17.06 -15.96 41.80
CA ASP A 183 -17.72 -15.21 42.87
C ASP A 183 -16.92 -13.94 43.24
N THR A 184 -17.40 -13.18 44.23
CA THR A 184 -16.73 -11.95 44.69
C THR A 184 -15.34 -12.18 45.30
N ASN A 185 -15.00 -13.42 45.65
CA ASN A 185 -13.70 -13.81 46.19
C ASN A 185 -12.76 -14.36 45.11
N GLY A 186 -13.23 -14.49 43.86
CA GLY A 186 -12.48 -15.07 42.76
C GLY A 186 -12.56 -16.60 42.69
N GLU A 187 -13.46 -17.23 43.45
CA GLU A 187 -13.66 -18.68 43.45
C GLU A 187 -14.69 -19.09 42.39
N ALA A 188 -14.48 -20.24 41.75
CA ALA A 188 -15.38 -20.73 40.71
C ALA A 188 -16.80 -21.00 41.28
N VAL A 189 -17.80 -20.42 40.62
CA VAL A 189 -19.21 -20.64 40.95
C VAL A 189 -19.60 -22.04 40.50
N GLN A 190 -20.37 -22.74 41.33
CA GLN A 190 -20.81 -24.10 41.05
C GLN A 190 -21.88 -24.15 39.95
N GLY A 191 -21.69 -25.03 38.96
CA GLY A 191 -22.58 -25.24 37.83
C GLY A 191 -23.91 -25.91 38.21
N LEU A 192 -24.86 -25.87 37.27
CA LEU A 192 -26.25 -26.30 37.47
C LEU A 192 -26.40 -27.81 37.75
N LEU A 193 -25.47 -28.66 37.29
CA LEU A 193 -25.61 -30.13 37.39
C LEU A 193 -24.91 -30.77 38.61
N GLY A 194 -24.31 -29.97 39.50
CA GLY A 194 -23.93 -30.43 40.85
C GLY A 194 -22.44 -30.32 41.22
N LEU A 195 -22.01 -31.15 42.17
CA LEU A 195 -20.71 -31.06 42.86
C LEU A 195 -19.59 -31.53 41.92
N ASN A 196 -18.70 -30.59 41.53
CA ASN A 196 -17.53 -30.71 40.63
C ASN A 196 -17.71 -30.14 39.20
N GLU A 197 -18.76 -29.37 38.94
CA GLU A 197 -18.87 -28.56 37.72
C GLU A 197 -18.79 -27.07 38.09
N SER A 198 -18.05 -26.29 37.30
CA SER A 198 -18.08 -24.82 37.37
C SER A 198 -19.09 -24.28 36.37
N ASP A 199 -19.79 -23.22 36.74
CA ASP A 199 -20.60 -22.44 35.79
C ASP A 199 -19.66 -21.73 34.78
N ASP A 200 -20.08 -21.63 33.52
CA ASP A 200 -19.25 -21.04 32.46
C ASP A 200 -19.37 -19.51 32.45
N SER A 201 -18.24 -18.82 32.36
CA SER A 201 -18.22 -17.40 32.03
C SER A 201 -18.42 -17.25 30.51
N LEU A 202 -19.58 -16.76 30.09
CA LEU A 202 -19.87 -16.59 28.67
C LEU A 202 -19.38 -15.22 28.16
N LEU A 203 -18.47 -15.25 27.19
CA LEU A 203 -18.14 -14.11 26.35
C LEU A 203 -19.21 -14.00 25.26
N VAL A 204 -19.94 -12.89 25.24
CA VAL A 204 -20.94 -12.60 24.20
C VAL A 204 -20.29 -11.83 23.06
N ILE A 205 -20.28 -12.42 21.87
CA ILE A 205 -20.00 -11.71 20.63
C ILE A 205 -21.35 -11.19 20.10
N PRO A 206 -21.55 -9.87 20.00
CA PRO A 206 -22.84 -9.30 19.60
C PRO A 206 -23.17 -9.63 18.15
N ALA A 207 -24.45 -9.71 17.81
CA ALA A 207 -24.85 -9.82 16.41
C ALA A 207 -24.45 -8.56 15.62
N VAL A 208 -23.91 -8.74 14.43
CA VAL A 208 -23.61 -7.66 13.49
C VAL A 208 -24.43 -7.89 12.24
N GLY A 209 -25.33 -6.96 11.91
CA GLY A 209 -26.16 -7.04 10.70
C GLY A 209 -25.49 -6.39 9.48
N ALA A 210 -26.23 -6.29 8.38
CA ALA A 210 -25.71 -5.75 7.11
C ALA A 210 -25.05 -4.36 7.19
N GLY A 211 -25.44 -3.52 8.17
CA GLY A 211 -24.85 -2.20 8.43
C GLY A 211 -23.50 -2.22 9.16
N GLY A 212 -22.98 -3.40 9.52
CA GLY A 212 -21.67 -3.57 10.14
C GLY A 212 -21.57 -3.14 11.61
N ARG A 213 -20.36 -3.24 12.16
CA ARG A 213 -20.03 -2.95 13.57
C ARG A 213 -20.38 -1.52 13.97
N ALA A 214 -20.24 -0.56 13.04
CA ALA A 214 -20.59 0.83 13.28
C ALA A 214 -22.07 1.01 13.67
N ALA A 215 -22.99 0.22 13.08
CA ALA A 215 -24.42 0.31 13.37
C ALA A 215 -24.78 -0.13 14.80
N ILE A 216 -23.94 -0.94 15.43
CA ILE A 216 -24.09 -1.37 16.84
C ILE A 216 -23.17 -0.61 17.79
N GLY A 217 -22.49 0.43 17.31
CA GLY A 217 -21.54 1.23 18.10
C GLY A 217 -20.26 0.46 18.49
N ALA A 218 -19.92 -0.62 17.77
CA ALA A 218 -18.70 -1.38 18.00
C ALA A 218 -17.53 -0.82 17.14
N PRO A 219 -16.29 -0.89 17.65
CA PRO A 219 -15.10 -0.48 16.89
C PRO A 219 -14.85 -1.40 15.68
N PRO A 220 -14.01 -1.00 14.71
CA PRO A 220 -13.61 -1.87 13.61
C PRO A 220 -12.83 -3.10 14.09
N VAL A 221 -12.79 -4.15 13.27
CA VAL A 221 -11.87 -5.28 13.48
C VAL A 221 -10.45 -4.74 13.38
N LYS A 222 -9.62 -5.14 14.33
CA LYS A 222 -8.26 -4.62 14.51
C LYS A 222 -7.23 -5.70 14.19
N GLY A 223 -6.02 -5.27 13.87
CA GLY A 223 -4.88 -6.18 13.74
C GLY A 223 -4.47 -6.81 15.07
N PHE A 224 -3.63 -7.84 15.01
CA PHE A 224 -3.25 -8.69 16.15
C PHE A 224 -2.76 -7.95 17.40
N LEU A 225 -2.02 -6.84 17.26
CA LEU A 225 -1.44 -6.07 18.37
C LEU A 225 -2.13 -4.70 18.62
N GLU A 226 -3.19 -4.37 17.89
CA GLU A 226 -3.86 -3.07 18.03
C GLU A 226 -4.89 -3.11 19.18
N ASP A 227 -4.53 -2.56 20.35
CA ASP A 227 -5.40 -2.53 21.54
C ASP A 227 -6.64 -1.63 21.35
N THR A 228 -7.71 -1.95 22.09
CA THR A 228 -8.94 -1.20 22.37
C THR A 228 -8.73 0.27 22.72
N ALA A 229 -7.56 0.66 23.25
CA ALA A 229 -7.28 2.01 23.71
C ALA A 229 -6.74 2.98 22.63
N GLY A 230 -7.01 2.82 21.34
CA GLY A 230 -6.70 3.85 20.31
C GLY A 230 -5.22 4.27 20.19
N SER A 231 -4.32 3.68 20.96
CA SER A 231 -2.88 3.85 20.89
C SER A 231 -2.38 2.76 19.97
N GLY A 232 -2.58 2.99 18.68
CA GLY A 232 -1.75 2.37 17.67
C GLY A 232 -0.32 2.85 17.93
N ASN A 233 0.41 2.15 18.79
CA ASN A 233 1.87 2.23 18.84
C ASN A 233 2.44 1.51 17.61
N GLY A 234 2.00 1.96 16.44
CA GLY A 234 2.81 2.05 15.23
C GLY A 234 3.50 3.41 15.18
N ALA A 235 3.84 3.98 16.34
CA ALA A 235 4.93 4.93 16.41
C ALA A 235 6.20 4.14 16.06
N GLY A 236 6.51 4.10 14.76
CA GLY A 236 7.88 4.03 14.32
C GLY A 236 8.69 5.01 15.16
N THR A 237 9.95 4.69 15.40
CA THR A 237 10.85 5.36 16.35
C THR A 237 11.13 6.84 16.05
N LEU A 238 10.35 7.48 15.19
CA LEU A 238 10.33 8.90 14.91
C LEU A 238 8.92 9.43 15.18
N ASN A 239 8.70 9.87 16.41
CA ASN A 239 7.61 10.78 16.80
C ASN A 239 7.85 12.18 16.18
N MET A 240 8.15 12.22 14.88
CA MET A 240 8.16 13.42 14.07
C MET A 240 6.73 13.57 13.57
N SER A 241 6.17 14.77 13.76
CA SER A 241 4.89 15.17 13.19
C SER A 241 4.70 14.58 11.78
N LEU A 242 3.47 14.20 11.45
CA LEU A 242 2.95 13.90 10.11
C LEU A 242 3.04 15.12 9.17
N ASP A 243 4.04 15.98 9.31
CA ASP A 243 4.34 17.02 8.33
C ASP A 243 4.80 16.29 7.07
N THR A 244 4.05 16.47 5.99
CA THR A 244 4.45 16.02 4.65
C THR A 244 5.77 16.70 4.29
N PRO A 245 6.92 15.98 4.28
CA PRO A 245 8.23 16.61 4.13
C PRO A 245 8.43 17.18 2.72
N ILE A 246 7.64 16.68 1.77
CA ILE A 246 7.61 17.15 0.39
C ILE A 246 6.22 16.92 -0.22
N THR A 247 5.80 17.84 -1.06
CA THR A 247 4.69 17.68 -2.01
C THR A 247 5.23 17.77 -3.43
N THR A 248 4.60 17.10 -4.37
CA THR A 248 5.11 17.01 -5.75
C THR A 248 3.96 16.98 -6.72
N ILE A 249 4.10 17.74 -7.81
CA ILE A 249 3.17 17.78 -8.93
C ILE A 249 3.98 17.70 -10.23
N CYS A 250 3.37 17.17 -11.29
CA CYS A 250 3.96 17.23 -12.62
C CYS A 250 2.91 17.42 -13.70
N PHE A 251 3.30 18.17 -14.73
CA PHE A 251 2.46 18.50 -15.87
C PHE A 251 3.31 18.62 -17.13
N GLU A 252 2.68 18.43 -18.29
CA GLU A 252 3.33 18.64 -19.58
C GLU A 252 3.25 20.13 -19.96
N SER A 253 4.38 20.73 -20.32
CA SER A 253 4.48 22.10 -20.82
C SER A 253 5.31 22.09 -22.11
N GLY A 254 4.68 22.37 -23.25
CA GLY A 254 5.32 22.16 -24.55
C GLY A 254 5.61 20.68 -24.82
N SER A 255 6.88 20.31 -25.02
CA SER A 255 7.34 18.92 -25.19
C SER A 255 7.85 18.26 -23.90
N ASP A 256 8.04 19.07 -22.86
CA ASP A 256 8.77 18.68 -21.66
C ASP A 256 7.77 18.40 -20.53
N VAL A 257 8.16 17.54 -19.59
CA VAL A 257 7.41 17.38 -18.35
C VAL A 257 8.07 18.20 -17.27
N ILE A 258 7.32 19.15 -16.72
CA ILE A 258 7.76 19.95 -15.59
C ILE A 258 7.34 19.23 -14.32
N VAL A 259 8.31 18.88 -13.51
CA VAL A 259 8.11 18.32 -12.18
C VAL A 259 8.45 19.41 -11.18
N THR A 260 7.53 19.78 -10.30
CA THR A 260 7.76 20.77 -9.25
C THR A 260 7.46 20.19 -7.88
N TRP A 261 8.12 20.73 -6.86
CA TRP A 261 7.96 20.29 -5.49
C TRP A 261 8.09 21.42 -4.49
N GLU A 262 7.38 21.27 -3.37
CA GLU A 262 7.55 22.10 -2.19
C GLU A 262 8.12 21.24 -1.07
N ALA A 263 9.31 21.59 -0.60
CA ALA A 263 10.02 20.84 0.44
C ALA A 263 9.97 21.61 1.77
N ALA A 264 9.86 20.88 2.88
CA ALA A 264 9.97 21.46 4.21
C ALA A 264 11.37 22.06 4.44
N SER A 265 11.45 23.08 5.30
CA SER A 265 12.68 23.87 5.53
C SER A 265 13.88 23.08 6.07
N TYR A 266 13.65 21.88 6.61
CA TYR A 266 14.69 20.98 7.13
C TYR A 266 15.22 19.98 6.08
N VAL A 267 14.67 19.97 4.87
CA VAL A 267 15.16 19.14 3.76
C VAL A 267 16.49 19.72 3.27
N THR A 268 17.52 18.87 3.18
CA THR A 268 18.87 19.30 2.77
C THR A 268 19.14 19.08 1.29
N HIS A 269 18.54 18.05 0.71
CA HIS A 269 18.57 17.75 -0.72
C HIS A 269 17.40 16.83 -1.06
N VAL A 270 17.08 16.74 -2.34
CA VAL A 270 16.08 15.82 -2.87
C VAL A 270 16.68 14.96 -3.96
N SER A 271 16.19 13.74 -4.11
CA SER A 271 16.50 12.87 -5.23
C SER A 271 15.24 12.59 -6.04
N LEU A 272 15.31 12.82 -7.34
CA LEU A 272 14.25 12.50 -8.28
C LEU A 272 14.61 11.20 -9.01
N GLU A 273 13.77 10.17 -8.89
CA GLU A 273 13.85 8.95 -9.68
C GLU A 273 12.74 8.99 -10.75
N ILE A 274 13.09 8.79 -12.02
CA ILE A 274 12.14 8.79 -13.14
C ILE A 274 11.85 7.35 -13.56
N ASP A 275 10.58 7.01 -13.73
CA ASP A 275 10.16 5.71 -14.22
C ASP A 275 10.56 5.49 -15.68
N HIS A 276 11.07 4.30 -15.95
CA HIS A 276 11.45 3.83 -17.28
C HIS A 276 10.66 2.58 -17.63
N GLY A 277 9.33 2.72 -17.77
CA GLY A 277 8.43 1.62 -18.13
C GLY A 277 8.29 0.58 -17.02
N GLY A 278 8.11 1.03 -15.77
CA GLY A 278 8.06 0.21 -14.57
C GLY A 278 9.41 -0.01 -13.87
N LEU A 279 10.50 0.52 -14.43
CA LEU A 279 11.84 0.45 -13.84
C LEU A 279 12.24 1.79 -13.20
N MET A 280 12.02 1.89 -11.89
CA MET A 280 12.44 3.04 -11.07
C MET A 280 13.94 3.03 -10.75
N GLY A 281 14.56 4.21 -10.77
CA GLY A 281 15.95 4.44 -10.37
C GLY A 281 16.99 4.12 -11.46
N VAL A 282 16.56 3.98 -12.71
CA VAL A 282 17.46 3.91 -13.89
C VAL A 282 18.04 5.30 -14.16
N GLU A 283 17.19 6.31 -14.06
CA GLU A 283 17.57 7.71 -14.14
C GLU A 283 17.28 8.36 -12.79
N THR A 284 18.32 8.94 -12.19
CA THR A 284 18.25 9.61 -10.89
C THR A 284 18.95 10.94 -10.97
N HIS A 285 18.24 11.99 -10.55
CA HIS A 285 18.78 13.33 -10.38
C HIS A 285 18.83 13.69 -8.89
N VAL A 286 19.80 14.53 -8.50
CA VAL A 286 19.94 15.00 -7.12
C VAL A 286 20.01 16.51 -7.14
N PHE A 287 19.11 17.15 -6.40
CA PHE A 287 18.94 18.59 -6.37
C PHE A 287 19.21 19.12 -4.96
N ALA A 288 19.77 20.33 -4.88
CA ALA A 288 19.97 21.01 -3.60
C ALA A 288 18.65 21.54 -3.05
N ALA A 289 18.56 21.80 -1.74
CA ALA A 289 17.34 22.28 -1.09
C ALA A 289 16.70 23.57 -1.67
N GLY A 290 17.45 24.38 -2.42
CA GLY A 290 16.94 25.60 -3.04
C GLY A 290 16.28 25.41 -4.41
N GLU A 291 16.42 24.23 -5.01
CA GLU A 291 15.79 23.90 -6.29
C GLU A 291 14.40 23.31 -6.03
N THR A 292 13.42 23.74 -6.82
CA THR A 292 11.99 23.40 -6.64
C THR A 292 11.33 22.87 -7.91
N SER A 293 12.10 22.74 -9.00
CA SER A 293 11.58 22.25 -10.28
C SER A 293 12.65 21.56 -11.12
N PHE A 294 12.20 20.65 -11.98
CA PHE A 294 12.99 19.98 -12.99
C PHE A 294 12.17 19.83 -14.27
N ALA A 295 12.79 20.09 -15.42
CA ALA A 295 12.19 19.85 -16.72
C ALA A 295 12.78 18.58 -17.34
N ASP A 296 11.93 17.58 -17.57
CA ASP A 296 12.30 16.35 -18.27
C ASP A 296 12.03 16.49 -19.77
N PRO A 297 13.08 16.60 -20.61
CA PRO A 297 12.93 16.77 -22.05
C PRO A 297 12.60 15.47 -22.78
N SER A 298 12.60 14.33 -22.08
CA SER A 298 12.44 13.03 -22.71
C SER A 298 10.97 12.66 -22.84
N PHE A 299 10.52 12.50 -24.09
CA PHE A 299 9.21 11.94 -24.36
C PHE A 299 9.20 10.42 -24.12
N ARG A 300 8.31 9.99 -23.21
CA ARG A 300 8.01 8.60 -22.93
C ARG A 300 6.50 8.43 -23.07
N ALA A 301 6.08 7.59 -24.00
CA ALA A 301 4.66 7.29 -24.23
C ALA A 301 4.09 6.45 -23.08
N GLY A 302 2.82 6.66 -22.76
CA GLY A 302 2.12 5.98 -21.66
C GLY A 302 2.27 6.70 -20.32
N VAL A 303 2.18 5.94 -19.23
CA VAL A 303 2.27 6.49 -17.87
C VAL A 303 3.73 6.56 -17.44
N THR A 304 4.21 7.75 -17.08
CA THR A 304 5.52 7.94 -16.45
C THR A 304 5.29 8.40 -15.02
N SER A 305 5.98 7.78 -14.05
CA SER A 305 6.00 8.25 -12.66
C SER A 305 7.30 8.96 -12.33
N TYR A 306 7.19 10.00 -11.52
CA TYR A 306 8.29 10.78 -10.99
C TYR A 306 8.24 10.68 -9.47
N LEU A 307 9.26 10.04 -8.87
CA LEU A 307 9.34 9.85 -7.42
C LEU A 307 10.37 10.81 -6.85
N ILE A 308 9.93 11.73 -5.98
CA ILE A 308 10.81 12.65 -5.28
C ILE A 308 10.98 12.20 -3.85
N THR A 309 12.24 11.97 -3.49
CA THR A 309 12.65 11.50 -2.17
C THR A 309 13.43 12.61 -1.46
N PRO A 310 12.88 13.21 -0.39
CA PRO A 310 13.57 14.21 0.39
C PRO A 310 14.55 13.55 1.37
N PHE A 311 15.63 14.25 1.68
CA PHE A 311 16.62 13.82 2.66
C PHE A 311 16.88 14.93 3.68
N THR A 312 17.15 14.53 4.91
CA THR A 312 17.67 15.43 5.95
C THR A 312 18.88 14.80 6.62
N LEU A 313 20.01 15.51 6.64
CA LEU A 313 21.28 15.03 7.21
C LEU A 313 21.72 13.62 6.74
N GLY A 314 21.35 13.23 5.52
CA GLY A 314 21.66 11.91 4.93
C GLY A 314 20.63 10.81 5.22
N SER A 315 19.62 11.09 6.05
CA SER A 315 18.47 10.21 6.26
C SER A 315 17.40 10.46 5.22
N GLU A 316 16.87 9.37 4.66
CA GLU A 316 15.72 9.40 3.75
C GLU A 316 14.44 9.74 4.53
N LEU A 317 13.57 10.55 3.93
CA LEU A 317 12.26 10.94 4.46
C LEU A 317 11.14 10.41 3.55
N LYS A 318 9.88 10.58 3.97
CA LYS A 318 8.71 10.16 3.19
C LYS A 318 8.70 10.84 1.80
N SER A 319 8.78 10.03 0.75
CA SER A 319 8.74 10.50 -0.64
C SER A 319 7.35 10.99 -1.04
N SER A 320 7.29 11.83 -2.07
CA SER A 320 6.08 12.13 -2.84
C SER A 320 6.29 11.70 -4.29
N ALA A 321 5.20 11.40 -5.00
CA ALA A 321 5.25 11.02 -6.40
C ALA A 321 4.12 11.69 -7.16
N CYS A 322 4.38 11.99 -8.43
CA CYS A 322 3.37 12.39 -9.39
C CYS A 322 3.45 11.48 -10.62
N TYR A 323 2.35 11.40 -11.36
CA TYR A 323 2.22 10.53 -12.52
C TYR A 323 1.67 11.35 -13.66
N ILE A 324 2.23 11.19 -14.85
CA ILE A 324 1.72 11.81 -16.06
C ILE A 324 1.38 10.74 -17.10
N ARG A 325 0.22 10.87 -17.74
CA ARG A 325 -0.18 10.01 -18.85
C ARG A 325 0.03 10.76 -20.15
N ARG A 326 1.05 10.38 -20.92
CA ARG A 326 1.27 10.93 -22.24
C ARG A 326 0.74 9.99 -23.31
N GLY A 327 0.19 10.57 -24.38
CA GLY A 327 -0.31 9.84 -25.54
C GLY A 327 0.79 9.14 -26.33
N ALA A 328 0.49 8.78 -27.59
CA ALA A 328 1.49 8.21 -28.49
C ALA A 328 2.51 9.26 -29.00
N GLU A 329 2.14 10.55 -28.97
CA GLU A 329 2.99 11.68 -29.36
C GLU A 329 2.95 12.78 -28.28
N ALA A 330 3.98 13.63 -28.24
CA ALA A 330 4.08 14.75 -27.30
C ALA A 330 3.07 15.86 -27.65
N GLY A 331 2.52 16.54 -26.64
CA GLY A 331 1.62 17.68 -26.82
C GLY A 331 0.20 17.33 -27.26
N THR A 332 -0.25 16.08 -27.04
CA THR A 332 -1.63 15.68 -27.34
C THR A 332 -2.63 16.01 -26.23
N LEU A 333 -2.14 16.33 -25.02
CA LEU A 333 -2.97 16.80 -23.92
C LEU A 333 -3.32 18.28 -24.12
N ALA A 334 -4.55 18.66 -23.77
CA ALA A 334 -4.92 20.07 -23.72
C ALA A 334 -4.01 20.79 -22.70
N GLN A 335 -3.37 21.87 -23.13
CA GLN A 335 -2.56 22.71 -22.25
C GLN A 335 -3.36 23.95 -21.89
N PHE A 336 -3.51 24.31 -20.64
CA PHE A 336 -4.28 25.47 -20.23
C PHE A 336 -3.55 26.25 -19.14
N LEU A 337 -4.02 27.47 -18.88
CA LEU A 337 -3.61 28.27 -17.74
C LEU A 337 -4.73 28.18 -16.69
N ARG A 338 -4.45 27.61 -15.51
CA ARG A 338 -5.48 27.47 -14.47
C ARG A 338 -5.94 28.85 -14.00
N GLY A 339 -7.26 29.05 -14.00
CA GLY A 339 -7.90 30.33 -13.70
C GLY A 339 -8.25 31.19 -14.92
N ASP A 340 -7.81 30.84 -16.14
CA ASP A 340 -8.23 31.49 -17.39
C ASP A 340 -9.43 30.72 -18.00
N VAL A 341 -10.61 30.97 -17.43
CA VAL A 341 -11.85 30.26 -17.76
C VAL A 341 -12.35 30.64 -19.16
N ASN A 342 -12.11 31.89 -19.55
CA ASN A 342 -12.58 32.42 -20.81
C ASN A 342 -11.58 32.20 -21.97
N ASN A 343 -10.37 31.72 -21.66
CA ASN A 343 -9.30 31.32 -22.58
C ASN A 343 -8.74 32.49 -23.41
N ASP A 344 -8.53 33.65 -22.76
CA ASP A 344 -7.95 34.86 -23.37
C ASP A 344 -6.47 35.08 -23.04
N GLY A 345 -5.86 34.19 -22.25
CA GLY A 345 -4.47 34.19 -21.83
C GLY A 345 -4.19 35.05 -20.59
N PHE A 346 -5.21 35.62 -19.96
CA PHE A 346 -5.08 36.42 -18.73
C PHE A 346 -5.99 35.86 -17.63
N ILE A 347 -5.57 36.05 -16.37
CA ILE A 347 -6.42 35.75 -15.21
C ILE A 347 -6.95 37.07 -14.67
N ASP A 348 -8.22 37.36 -14.93
CA ASP A 348 -8.88 38.59 -14.48
C ASP A 348 -10.33 38.37 -13.98
N LEU A 349 -11.05 39.48 -13.74
CA LEU A 349 -12.40 39.44 -13.21
C LEU A 349 -13.39 38.72 -14.14
N SER A 350 -13.13 38.74 -15.45
CA SER A 350 -13.94 38.10 -16.48
C SER A 350 -13.95 36.58 -16.30
N ASP A 351 -12.86 35.99 -15.82
CA ASP A 351 -12.77 34.55 -15.52
C ASP A 351 -13.57 34.16 -14.30
N ALA A 352 -13.51 34.97 -13.23
CA ALA A 352 -14.33 34.74 -12.05
C ALA A 352 -15.84 34.85 -12.38
N ILE A 353 -16.22 35.78 -13.27
CA ILE A 353 -17.59 35.89 -13.77
C ILE A 353 -17.94 34.67 -14.64
N GLY A 354 -17.06 34.25 -15.55
CA GLY A 354 -17.26 33.07 -16.39
C GLY A 354 -17.45 31.79 -15.57
N SER A 355 -16.65 31.62 -14.51
CA SER A 355 -16.77 30.52 -13.54
C SER A 355 -18.13 30.54 -12.84
N LEU A 356 -18.59 31.70 -12.37
CA LEU A 356 -19.93 31.84 -11.76
C LEU A 356 -21.06 31.59 -12.75
N ASP A 357 -20.94 32.06 -13.98
CA ASP A 357 -21.95 31.85 -15.02
C ASP A 357 -22.07 30.36 -15.38
N ALA A 358 -20.96 29.64 -15.43
CA ALA A 358 -20.95 28.19 -15.60
C ALA A 358 -21.65 27.46 -14.44
N ILE A 359 -21.33 27.80 -13.19
CA ILE A 359 -21.93 27.18 -12.00
C ILE A 359 -23.45 27.43 -11.90
N PHE A 360 -23.90 28.67 -12.15
CA PHE A 360 -25.29 29.07 -11.89
C PHE A 360 -26.21 28.99 -13.10
N PHE A 361 -25.69 29.14 -14.31
CA PHE A 361 -26.49 29.17 -15.54
C PHE A 361 -26.16 28.02 -16.50
N GLY A 362 -25.17 27.18 -16.18
CA GLY A 362 -24.85 25.97 -16.95
C GLY A 362 -24.22 26.28 -18.31
N PHE A 363 -23.50 27.40 -18.43
CA PHE A 363 -22.62 27.61 -19.57
C PHE A 363 -21.42 26.67 -19.47
N GLU A 364 -21.16 25.89 -20.52
CA GLU A 364 -19.95 25.07 -20.59
C GLU A 364 -18.73 25.99 -20.67
N ALA A 365 -17.80 25.85 -19.73
CA ALA A 365 -16.48 26.47 -19.83
C ALA A 365 -15.73 25.84 -21.02
N ASN A 366 -14.89 26.61 -21.70
CA ASN A 366 -14.07 26.06 -22.79
C ASN A 366 -13.07 25.00 -22.28
N CYS A 367 -12.72 25.09 -21.00
CA CYS A 367 -11.79 24.23 -20.29
C CYS A 367 -12.28 24.14 -18.85
N GLU A 368 -12.84 22.99 -18.45
CA GLU A 368 -13.37 22.81 -17.09
C GLU A 368 -12.23 22.77 -16.06
N ASP A 369 -11.07 22.21 -16.44
CA ASP A 369 -9.87 22.21 -15.59
C ASP A 369 -9.34 23.62 -15.32
N ALA A 370 -9.54 24.57 -16.26
CA ALA A 370 -9.18 25.97 -16.01
C ALA A 370 -10.12 26.65 -15.00
N ALA A 371 -11.34 26.14 -14.82
CA ALA A 371 -12.35 26.70 -13.94
C ALA A 371 -12.30 26.16 -12.51
N ASP A 372 -11.72 24.98 -12.30
CA ASP A 372 -11.34 24.44 -10.99
C ASP A 372 -10.05 25.14 -10.52
N TRP A 373 -10.19 26.10 -9.60
CA TRP A 373 -9.09 26.95 -9.14
C TRP A 373 -8.15 26.20 -8.18
N ASN A 374 -8.72 25.29 -7.40
CA ASN A 374 -8.05 24.63 -6.27
C ASN A 374 -7.58 23.19 -6.60
N ASP A 375 -7.94 22.69 -7.78
CA ASP A 375 -7.62 21.35 -8.32
C ASP A 375 -8.16 20.22 -7.43
N ASP A 376 -9.40 20.36 -6.95
CA ASP A 376 -10.09 19.35 -6.15
C ASP A 376 -11.01 18.41 -6.97
N GLY A 377 -11.01 18.60 -8.29
CA GLY A 377 -11.77 17.83 -9.27
C GLY A 377 -13.24 18.19 -9.30
N ARG A 378 -13.60 19.40 -8.83
CA ARG A 378 -14.96 19.93 -8.84
C ARG A 378 -14.95 21.41 -9.18
N HIS A 379 -15.76 21.77 -10.15
CA HIS A 379 -16.08 23.17 -10.40
C HIS A 379 -17.26 23.61 -9.50
N ASP A 380 -16.96 24.30 -8.40
CA ASP A 380 -17.95 24.80 -7.45
C ASP A 380 -17.69 26.25 -7.00
N ILE A 381 -18.52 26.76 -6.07
CA ILE A 381 -18.44 28.18 -5.66
C ILE A 381 -17.12 28.56 -4.99
N THR A 382 -16.33 27.59 -4.53
CA THR A 382 -15.03 27.83 -3.93
C THR A 382 -14.01 28.34 -4.96
N ASP A 383 -14.17 27.98 -6.23
CA ASP A 383 -13.25 28.37 -7.31
C ASP A 383 -13.28 29.87 -7.65
N PRO A 384 -14.44 30.48 -7.96
CA PRO A 384 -14.49 31.92 -8.21
C PRO A 384 -14.16 32.72 -6.94
N ILE A 385 -14.38 32.17 -5.74
CA ILE A 385 -13.93 32.80 -4.50
C ILE A 385 -12.40 32.81 -4.43
N GLY A 386 -11.74 31.70 -4.79
CA GLY A 386 -10.28 31.60 -4.90
C GLY A 386 -9.72 32.61 -5.90
N ALA A 387 -10.31 32.67 -7.10
CA ALA A 387 -9.93 33.60 -8.16
C ALA A 387 -10.01 35.07 -7.71
N LEU A 388 -11.16 35.48 -7.15
CA LEU A 388 -11.34 36.85 -6.63
C LEU A 388 -10.40 37.15 -5.45
N GLY A 389 -10.14 36.16 -4.61
CA GLY A 389 -9.18 36.27 -3.51
C GLY A 389 -7.76 36.57 -3.99
N TYR A 390 -7.30 35.88 -5.03
CA TYR A 390 -6.02 36.13 -5.68
C TYR A 390 -5.97 37.52 -6.32
N ILE A 391 -6.97 37.87 -7.13
CA ILE A 391 -7.03 39.14 -7.89
C ILE A 391 -7.06 40.36 -6.95
N PHE A 392 -7.83 40.33 -5.87
CA PHE A 392 -8.09 41.52 -5.04
C PHE A 392 -7.44 41.51 -3.66
N SER A 393 -7.13 40.34 -3.10
CA SER A 393 -6.77 40.20 -1.67
C SER A 393 -5.42 39.54 -1.43
N SER A 394 -4.58 39.37 -2.46
CA SER A 394 -3.32 38.61 -2.36
C SER A 394 -3.56 37.20 -1.78
N GLY A 395 -4.68 36.57 -2.17
CA GLY A 395 -4.99 35.18 -1.87
C GLY A 395 -4.00 34.21 -2.52
N ALA A 396 -4.21 32.92 -2.27
CA ALA A 396 -3.39 31.88 -2.89
C ALA A 396 -3.49 31.95 -4.42
N ALA A 397 -2.34 31.77 -5.10
CA ALA A 397 -2.31 31.56 -6.54
C ALA A 397 -3.13 30.30 -6.92
N PRO A 398 -3.63 30.20 -8.17
CA PRO A 398 -4.27 28.98 -8.61
C PRO A 398 -3.33 27.78 -8.48
N ALA A 399 -3.90 26.58 -8.33
CA ALA A 399 -3.14 25.35 -8.43
C ALA A 399 -2.45 25.24 -9.81
N ALA A 400 -1.47 24.33 -9.94
CA ALA A 400 -0.85 24.14 -11.25
C ALA A 400 -1.88 23.61 -12.25
N PRO A 401 -1.83 24.00 -13.54
CA PRO A 401 -0.77 24.75 -14.21
C PRO A 401 -0.87 26.29 -14.06
N PHE A 402 0.12 26.90 -13.39
CA PHE A 402 0.29 28.35 -13.23
C PHE A 402 1.75 28.66 -12.80
N PRO A 403 2.41 29.76 -13.23
CA PRO A 403 1.95 30.81 -14.15
C PRO A 403 2.20 30.49 -15.63
N VAL A 404 2.63 29.28 -15.93
CA VAL A 404 2.87 28.78 -17.29
C VAL A 404 1.78 27.78 -17.62
N CYS A 405 1.35 27.76 -18.88
CA CYS A 405 0.45 26.74 -19.36
C CYS A 405 1.00 25.33 -19.14
N GLY A 406 0.08 24.39 -18.91
CA GLY A 406 0.41 22.98 -18.83
C GLY A 406 -0.81 22.09 -18.96
N SER A 407 -0.58 20.78 -19.06
CA SER A 407 -1.65 19.79 -18.87
C SER A 407 -2.14 19.79 -17.44
N ASP A 408 -3.34 19.25 -17.21
CA ASP A 408 -3.83 19.01 -15.86
C ASP A 408 -2.89 18.06 -15.08
N PRO A 409 -2.35 18.45 -13.90
CA PRO A 409 -1.66 17.56 -12.98
C PRO A 409 -2.62 16.63 -12.21
N GLY A 410 -3.89 17.03 -12.10
CA GLY A 410 -4.98 16.27 -11.52
C GLY A 410 -5.35 15.06 -12.37
N PHE A 411 -6.06 14.12 -11.76
CA PHE A 411 -6.74 13.08 -12.52
C PHE A 411 -8.15 12.96 -11.98
N ASP A 412 -9.08 13.60 -12.68
CA ASP A 412 -10.49 13.56 -12.34
C ASP A 412 -11.38 13.47 -13.59
N GLN A 413 -12.59 14.01 -13.51
CA GLN A 413 -13.61 13.91 -14.56
C GLN A 413 -13.74 15.20 -15.37
N LEU A 414 -13.15 16.30 -14.90
CA LEU A 414 -13.04 17.55 -15.63
C LEU A 414 -12.02 17.34 -16.76
N ASP A 415 -12.24 18.06 -17.86
CA ASP A 415 -11.36 18.01 -19.02
C ASP A 415 -11.48 19.33 -19.80
N CYS A 416 -10.51 19.57 -20.68
CA CYS A 416 -10.50 20.72 -21.56
C CYS A 416 -10.83 20.34 -22.99
N THR A 417 -12.11 20.46 -23.33
CA THR A 417 -12.63 20.16 -24.66
C THR A 417 -12.48 21.36 -25.60
N GLY A 418 -11.26 21.64 -26.10
CA GLY A 418 -11.10 22.76 -27.02
C GLY A 418 -9.67 23.12 -27.39
N VAL A 419 -9.53 24.17 -28.21
CA VAL A 419 -8.25 24.83 -28.46
C VAL A 419 -8.04 25.85 -27.36
N THR A 420 -7.04 25.62 -26.52
CA THR A 420 -6.61 26.52 -25.47
C THR A 420 -5.56 27.50 -26.00
N ASN A 421 -5.68 28.78 -25.61
CA ASN A 421 -4.76 29.83 -25.98
C ASN A 421 -3.63 29.88 -24.94
N CYS A 422 -2.59 29.11 -25.22
CA CYS A 422 -1.35 29.18 -24.46
C CYS A 422 -0.34 30.07 -25.19
N PRO A 423 0.05 31.22 -24.61
CA PRO A 423 0.95 32.20 -25.25
C PRO A 423 2.41 31.76 -25.37
#